data_AF-A0A431HTE8-F1
#
_entry.id   AF-A0A431HTE8-F1
#
_cell.length_a   1.000
_cell.length_b   1.000
_cell.length_c   1.000
_cell.angle_alpha   90.00
_cell.angle_beta   90.00
_cell.angle_gamma   90.00
#
_symmetry.space_group_name_H-M   'P 1'
#
loop_
_entity.id
_entity.type
_entity.pdbx_description
1 polymer ?
#
loop_
_entity_poly.entity_id
_entity_poly.type
_entity_poly.pdbx_seq_one_letter_code
_entity_poly.pdbx_strand_id
1 'polypeptide(L)'
;MSITVNGVEISPAKIEAEIPRHHDARSPFAAAAHELILRELLLQQAARLDVAGEDDDERIHAVIAAQCPVSEVAGQACEAFYQSNPDKFRSGDMVAASHILFDPRDAGQEGEVEALAQHVLNALKQAPQRFAELAQQHSACPSAADGGSLGTLRRGETVPEFDAAIFSLEARQIAD
;
A
#
# COMPACT_ATOMS: atom_id res chain seq x y z
N MET A 1 -28.49 -7.45 -29.95
CA MET A 1 -28.99 -8.83 -29.82
C MET A 1 -29.46 -8.99 -28.39
N SER A 2 -30.65 -9.56 -28.16
CA SER A 2 -31.12 -9.88 -26.81
C SER A 2 -30.46 -11.16 -26.31
N ILE A 3 -30.26 -11.25 -24.99
CA ILE A 3 -29.74 -12.44 -24.32
C ILE A 3 -30.91 -13.08 -23.57
N THR A 4 -31.00 -14.40 -23.58
CA THR A 4 -32.02 -15.12 -22.82
C THR A 4 -31.38 -16.07 -21.82
N VAL A 5 -31.90 -16.09 -20.60
CA VAL A 5 -31.45 -16.96 -19.50
C VAL A 5 -32.65 -17.78 -19.02
N ASN A 6 -32.68 -19.06 -19.36
CA ASN A 6 -33.79 -19.98 -19.02
C ASN A 6 -35.19 -19.45 -19.39
N GLY A 7 -35.29 -18.72 -20.51
CA GLY A 7 -36.55 -18.16 -21.00
C GLY A 7 -36.85 -16.73 -20.53
N VAL A 8 -36.05 -16.16 -19.63
CA VAL A 8 -36.14 -14.74 -19.24
C VAL A 8 -35.25 -13.90 -20.15
N GLU A 9 -35.81 -12.83 -20.72
CA GLU A 9 -35.09 -11.92 -21.60
C GLU A 9 -34.31 -10.85 -20.81
N ILE A 10 -33.02 -10.76 -21.11
CA ILE A 10 -32.16 -9.62 -20.78
C ILE A 10 -32.08 -8.74 -22.03
N SER A 11 -32.85 -7.65 -22.01
CA SER A 11 -32.99 -6.77 -23.16
C SER A 11 -31.71 -5.98 -23.43
N PRO A 12 -31.45 -5.57 -24.69
CA PRO A 12 -30.32 -4.71 -25.01
C PRO A 12 -30.29 -3.41 -24.19
N ALA A 13 -31.46 -2.83 -23.88
CA ALA A 13 -31.57 -1.61 -23.08
C ALA A 13 -31.09 -1.81 -21.64
N LYS A 14 -31.37 -2.98 -21.02
CA LYS A 14 -30.83 -3.32 -19.70
C LYS A 14 -29.30 -3.40 -19.72
N ILE A 15 -28.75 -4.04 -20.75
CA ILE A 15 -27.29 -4.15 -20.92
C ILE A 15 -26.68 -2.75 -21.10
N GLU A 16 -27.26 -1.92 -21.95
CA GLU A 16 -26.77 -0.57 -22.21
C GLU A 16 -26.80 0.33 -20.96
N ALA A 17 -27.84 0.21 -20.12
CA ALA A 17 -27.91 0.91 -18.84
C ALA A 17 -26.87 0.44 -17.81
N GLU A 18 -26.37 -0.79 -17.94
CA GLU A 18 -25.38 -1.39 -17.04
C GLU A 18 -23.92 -1.07 -17.45
N ILE A 19 -23.66 -0.87 -18.76
CA ILE A 19 -22.32 -0.58 -19.30
C ILE A 19 -21.53 0.48 -18.53
N PRO A 20 -22.11 1.63 -18.10
CA PRO A 20 -21.37 2.66 -17.36
C PRO A 20 -20.72 2.15 -16.06
N ARG A 21 -21.27 1.09 -15.44
CA ARG A 21 -20.73 0.48 -14.21
C ARG A 21 -19.48 -0.37 -14.45
N HIS A 22 -19.18 -0.71 -15.70
CA HIS A 22 -18.06 -1.58 -16.08
C HIS A 22 -17.06 -0.89 -17.03
N HIS A 23 -16.92 0.43 -16.94
CA HIS A 23 -16.05 1.21 -17.85
C HIS A 23 -14.57 0.80 -17.80
N ASP A 24 -14.08 0.34 -16.65
CA ASP A 24 -12.71 -0.14 -16.48
C ASP A 24 -12.47 -1.57 -17.01
N ALA A 25 -13.53 -2.29 -17.37
CA ALA A 25 -13.40 -3.64 -17.89
C ALA A 25 -12.81 -3.61 -19.32
N ARG A 26 -12.00 -4.63 -19.64
CA ARG A 26 -11.45 -4.81 -21.00
C ARG A 26 -12.53 -4.81 -22.10
N SER A 27 -13.73 -5.29 -21.77
CA SER A 27 -14.92 -5.18 -22.61
C SER A 27 -16.12 -4.81 -21.72
N PRO A 28 -16.50 -3.52 -21.65
CA PRO A 28 -17.60 -3.08 -20.78
C PRO A 28 -18.93 -3.75 -21.12
N PHE A 29 -19.21 -3.95 -22.41
CA PHE A 29 -20.40 -4.67 -22.87
C PHE A 29 -20.42 -6.12 -22.37
N ALA A 30 -19.32 -6.86 -22.52
CA ALA A 30 -19.27 -8.25 -22.09
C ALA A 30 -19.39 -8.39 -20.56
N ALA A 31 -18.78 -7.47 -19.81
CA ALA A 31 -18.91 -7.42 -18.36
C ALA A 31 -20.36 -7.13 -17.92
N ALA A 32 -21.00 -6.11 -18.51
CA ALA A 32 -22.39 -5.77 -18.25
C ALA A 32 -23.36 -6.92 -18.56
N ALA A 33 -23.17 -7.57 -19.72
CA ALA A 33 -23.97 -8.74 -20.09
C ALA A 33 -23.76 -9.89 -19.10
N HIS A 34 -22.51 -10.16 -18.70
CA HIS A 34 -22.20 -11.22 -17.75
C HIS A 34 -22.81 -10.97 -16.37
N GLU A 35 -22.72 -9.74 -15.85
CA GLU A 35 -23.34 -9.32 -14.59
C GLU A 35 -24.85 -9.58 -14.60
N LEU A 36 -25.56 -9.12 -15.63
CA LEU A 36 -27.00 -9.30 -15.74
C LEU A 36 -27.40 -10.78 -15.88
N ILE A 37 -26.59 -11.60 -16.55
CA ILE A 37 -26.81 -13.05 -16.64
C ILE A 37 -26.67 -13.69 -15.26
N LEU A 38 -25.61 -13.36 -14.51
CA LEU A 38 -25.39 -13.91 -13.16
C LEU A 38 -26.50 -13.47 -12.21
N ARG A 39 -26.87 -12.19 -12.25
CA ARG A 39 -27.97 -11.64 -11.45
C ARG A 39 -29.28 -12.40 -11.71
N GLU A 40 -29.63 -12.60 -12.97
CA GLU A 40 -30.83 -13.36 -13.36
C GLU A 40 -30.77 -14.82 -12.88
N LEU A 41 -29.63 -15.51 -13.03
CA LEU A 41 -29.46 -16.88 -12.53
C LEU A 41 -29.62 -16.97 -11.00
N LEU A 42 -29.09 -16.00 -10.26
CA LEU A 42 -29.19 -15.94 -8.80
C LEU A 42 -30.62 -15.63 -8.35
N LEU A 43 -31.35 -14.77 -9.05
CA LEU A 43 -32.77 -14.49 -8.77
C LEU A 43 -33.67 -15.68 -9.09
N GLN A 44 -33.40 -16.41 -10.17
CA GLN A 44 -34.07 -17.68 -10.46
C GLN A 44 -33.80 -18.72 -9.37
N GLN A 45 -32.58 -18.75 -8.83
CA GLN A 45 -32.25 -19.63 -7.71
C GLN A 45 -32.93 -19.18 -6.40
N ALA A 46 -33.04 -17.88 -6.16
CA ALA A 46 -33.81 -17.33 -5.04
C ALA A 46 -35.27 -17.77 -5.10
N ALA A 47 -35.90 -17.66 -6.27
CA ALA A 47 -37.27 -18.13 -6.50
C ALA A 47 -37.41 -19.65 -6.30
N ARG A 48 -36.44 -20.45 -6.74
CA ARG A 48 -36.44 -21.91 -6.56
C ARG A 48 -36.35 -22.32 -5.09
N LEU A 49 -35.60 -21.55 -4.29
CA LEU A 49 -35.38 -21.79 -2.87
C LEU A 49 -36.41 -21.09 -1.96
N ASP A 50 -37.40 -20.41 -2.54
CA ASP A 50 -38.41 -19.61 -1.83
C ASP A 50 -37.78 -18.56 -0.88
N VAL A 51 -36.68 -17.95 -1.34
CA VAL A 51 -35.95 -16.92 -0.59
C VAL A 51 -36.67 -15.58 -0.72
N ALA A 52 -37.18 -15.08 0.41
CA ALA A 52 -37.74 -13.74 0.54
C ALA A 52 -36.64 -12.68 0.70
N GLY A 53 -36.96 -11.45 0.29
CA GLY A 53 -36.16 -10.24 0.47
C GLY A 53 -36.95 -9.04 -0.04
N GLU A 54 -36.64 -7.85 0.47
CA GLU A 54 -37.32 -6.61 0.09
C GLU A 54 -37.00 -6.20 -1.35
N ASP A 55 -35.82 -6.58 -1.85
CA ASP A 55 -35.36 -6.36 -3.20
C ASP A 55 -34.55 -7.54 -3.76
N ASP A 56 -34.10 -7.39 -5.00
CA ASP A 56 -33.30 -8.40 -5.71
C ASP A 56 -31.94 -8.65 -5.05
N ASP A 57 -31.31 -7.63 -4.46
CA ASP A 57 -29.97 -7.73 -3.90
C ASP A 57 -29.99 -8.51 -2.58
N GLU A 58 -30.99 -8.29 -1.73
CA GLU A 58 -31.21 -9.08 -0.53
C GLU A 58 -31.45 -10.57 -0.85
N ARG A 59 -32.28 -10.83 -1.86
CA ARG A 59 -32.59 -12.20 -2.31
C ARG A 59 -31.33 -12.90 -2.83
N ILE A 60 -30.52 -12.21 -3.64
CA ILE A 60 -29.25 -12.73 -4.14
C ILE A 60 -28.27 -13.01 -3.00
N HIS A 61 -28.14 -12.07 -2.05
CA HIS A 61 -27.25 -12.24 -0.91
C HIS A 61 -27.64 -13.46 -0.06
N ALA A 62 -28.93 -13.63 0.21
CA ALA A 62 -29.45 -14.78 0.95
C ALA A 62 -29.20 -16.11 0.21
N VAL A 63 -29.32 -16.14 -1.12
CA VAL A 63 -28.96 -17.31 -1.94
C VAL A 63 -27.49 -17.68 -1.79
N ILE A 64 -26.59 -16.68 -1.87
CA ILE A 64 -25.15 -16.90 -1.72
C ILE A 64 -24.84 -17.39 -0.31
N ALA A 65 -25.38 -16.75 0.72
CA ALA A 65 -25.17 -17.15 2.12
C ALA A 65 -25.64 -18.59 2.39
N ALA A 66 -26.78 -18.99 1.82
CA ALA A 66 -27.34 -20.32 2.02
C ALA A 66 -26.57 -21.43 1.29
N GLN A 67 -26.02 -21.15 0.11
CA GLN A 67 -25.37 -22.16 -0.75
C GLN A 67 -23.85 -22.12 -0.75
N CYS A 68 -23.25 -21.04 -0.27
CA CYS A 68 -21.81 -20.90 -0.08
C CYS A 68 -21.50 -20.77 1.42
N PRO A 69 -21.76 -21.82 2.24
CA PRO A 69 -21.46 -21.77 3.66
C PRO A 69 -19.95 -21.58 3.84
N VAL A 70 -19.57 -20.50 4.51
CA VAL A 70 -18.19 -20.28 4.92
C VAL A 70 -17.92 -21.18 6.12
N SER A 71 -17.01 -22.13 5.98
CA SER A 71 -16.56 -22.94 7.11
C SER A 71 -15.63 -22.12 8.00
N GLU A 72 -15.79 -22.23 9.32
CA GLU A 72 -14.82 -21.66 10.25
C GLU A 72 -13.44 -22.27 10.00
N VAL A 73 -12.44 -21.41 9.88
CA VAL A 73 -11.05 -21.84 9.73
C VAL A 73 -10.50 -22.14 11.12
N ALA A 74 -10.12 -23.40 11.35
CA ALA A 74 -9.54 -23.82 12.64
C ALA A 74 -8.26 -23.02 12.96
N GLY A 75 -8.03 -22.71 14.23
CA GLY A 75 -6.87 -21.94 14.68
C GLY A 75 -5.52 -22.53 14.22
N GLN A 76 -5.42 -23.85 14.14
CA GLN A 76 -4.22 -24.54 13.63
C GLN A 76 -3.94 -24.22 12.14
N ALA A 77 -4.99 -24.09 11.32
CA ALA A 77 -4.84 -23.72 9.91
C ALA A 77 -4.40 -22.24 9.78
N CYS A 78 -4.93 -21.35 10.62
CA CYS A 78 -4.48 -19.97 10.70
C CYS A 78 -2.99 -19.88 11.09
N GLU A 79 -2.57 -20.64 12.10
CA GLU A 79 -1.18 -20.68 12.54
C GLU A 79 -0.25 -21.23 11.45
N ALA A 80 -0.63 -22.34 10.79
CA ALA A 80 0.14 -22.88 9.67
C ALA A 80 0.27 -21.88 8.51
N PHE A 81 -0.79 -21.12 8.21
CA PHE A 81 -0.74 -20.07 7.20
C PHE A 81 0.20 -18.92 7.63
N TYR A 82 0.13 -18.48 8.88
CA TYR A 82 1.03 -17.46 9.42
C TYR A 82 2.49 -17.89 9.32
N GLN A 83 2.81 -19.09 9.80
CA GLN A 83 4.17 -19.63 9.80
C GLN A 83 4.73 -19.86 8.39
N SER A 84 3.88 -20.22 7.42
CA SER A 84 4.28 -20.39 6.02
C SER A 84 4.34 -19.08 5.22
N ASN A 85 3.82 -17.97 5.76
CA ASN A 85 3.76 -16.68 5.08
C ASN A 85 4.29 -15.52 5.95
N PRO A 86 5.45 -15.63 6.62
CA PRO A 86 5.91 -14.63 7.58
C PRO A 86 6.05 -13.24 6.95
N ASP A 87 6.43 -13.16 5.67
CA ASP A 87 6.61 -11.90 4.96
C ASP A 87 5.30 -11.11 4.76
N LYS A 88 4.15 -11.80 4.72
CA LYS A 88 2.83 -11.13 4.66
C LYS A 88 2.43 -10.48 5.98
N PHE A 89 3.09 -10.86 7.07
CA PHE A 89 2.79 -10.39 8.43
C PHE A 89 3.94 -9.57 9.03
N ARG A 90 4.84 -9.07 8.19
CA ARG A 90 5.88 -8.11 8.57
C ARG A 90 5.55 -6.76 7.95
N SER A 91 5.74 -5.70 8.74
CA SER A 91 5.99 -4.39 8.16
C SER A 91 7.45 -4.41 7.71
N GLY A 92 7.75 -3.98 6.48
CA GLY A 92 9.12 -3.96 5.96
C GLY A 92 10.09 -3.19 6.86
N ASP A 93 11.38 -3.26 6.55
CA ASP A 93 12.42 -2.66 7.40
C ASP A 93 12.12 -1.18 7.70
N MET A 94 12.25 -0.83 8.98
CA MET A 94 12.08 0.52 9.50
C MET A 94 13.31 0.93 10.31
N VAL A 95 13.71 2.18 10.17
CA VAL A 95 14.87 2.78 10.84
C VAL A 95 14.51 4.15 11.38
N ALA A 96 15.00 4.49 12.57
CA ALA A 96 14.96 5.87 13.06
C ALA A 96 16.29 6.53 12.69
N ALA A 97 16.25 7.59 11.89
CA ALA A 97 17.44 8.21 11.32
C ALA A 97 17.47 9.73 11.54
N SER A 98 18.68 10.27 11.57
CA SER A 98 18.96 11.70 11.54
C SER A 98 20.01 11.98 10.48
N HIS A 99 20.00 13.17 9.90
CA HIS A 99 20.98 13.58 8.90
C HIS A 99 21.48 15.02 9.10
N ILE A 100 22.62 15.32 8.49
CA ILE A 100 23.14 16.68 8.33
C ILE A 100 23.31 16.88 6.83
N LEU A 101 22.53 17.80 6.25
CA LEU A 101 22.58 18.08 4.82
C LEU A 101 23.51 19.27 4.57
N PHE A 102 24.46 19.11 3.65
CA PHE A 102 25.30 20.20 3.18
C PHE A 102 24.92 20.53 1.74
N ASP A 103 24.50 21.77 1.49
CA ASP A 103 24.09 22.21 0.16
C ASP A 103 25.29 22.79 -0.61
N PRO A 104 25.69 22.21 -1.75
CA PRO A 104 26.80 22.74 -2.54
C PRO A 104 26.57 24.17 -3.04
N ARG A 105 25.32 24.65 -3.06
CA ARG A 105 24.98 26.04 -3.42
C ARG A 105 25.38 27.05 -2.35
N ASP A 106 25.66 26.60 -1.13
CA ASP A 106 26.15 27.44 -0.03
C ASP A 106 27.67 27.65 -0.12
N ALA A 107 28.37 26.96 -1.03
CA ALA A 107 29.80 27.10 -1.25
C ALA A 107 30.15 28.41 -1.99
N GLY A 108 31.19 29.11 -1.54
CA GLY A 108 31.79 30.21 -2.30
C GLY A 108 32.78 29.72 -3.36
N GLN A 109 33.38 28.54 -3.14
CA GLN A 109 34.34 27.88 -4.03
C GLN A 109 34.09 26.37 -4.10
N GLU A 110 34.52 25.73 -5.19
CA GLU A 110 34.46 24.27 -5.34
C GLU A 110 35.25 23.57 -4.22
N GLY A 111 34.62 22.57 -3.59
CA GLY A 111 35.25 21.75 -2.53
C GLY A 111 35.15 22.30 -1.11
N GLU A 112 34.72 23.55 -0.89
CA GLU A 112 34.55 24.10 0.47
C GLU A 112 33.51 23.34 1.28
N VAL A 113 32.38 23.01 0.64
CA VAL A 113 31.28 22.28 1.29
C VAL A 113 31.66 20.84 1.62
N GLU A 114 32.44 20.18 0.76
CA GLU A 114 32.96 18.84 1.03
C GLU A 114 33.96 18.86 2.19
N ALA A 115 34.86 19.85 2.24
CA ALA A 115 35.79 20.03 3.34
C ALA A 115 35.06 20.28 4.68
N LEU A 116 33.97 21.06 4.66
CA LEU A 116 33.13 21.29 5.83
C LEU A 116 32.42 20.00 6.26
N ALA A 117 31.82 19.26 5.34
CA ALA A 117 31.16 17.99 5.62
C ALA A 117 32.15 16.99 6.24
N GLN A 118 33.36 16.89 5.68
CA GLN A 118 34.41 16.02 6.21
C GLN A 118 34.89 16.47 7.60
N HIS A 119 34.99 17.78 7.84
CA HIS A 119 35.34 18.31 9.16
C HIS A 119 34.29 17.95 10.22
N VAL A 120 33.01 18.15 9.90
CA VAL A 120 31.89 17.80 10.78
C VAL A 120 31.84 16.29 11.03
N LEU A 121 32.02 15.47 10.00
CA LEU A 121 32.08 14.01 10.12
C LEU A 121 33.22 13.57 11.05
N ASN A 122 34.42 14.13 10.88
CA ASN A 122 35.56 13.80 11.75
C ASN A 122 35.30 14.20 13.21
N ALA A 123 34.64 15.33 13.45
CA ALA A 123 34.23 15.73 14.79
C ALA A 123 33.19 14.76 15.38
N LEU A 124 32.23 14.30 14.58
CA LEU A 124 31.22 13.34 15.00
C LEU A 124 31.78 11.93 15.28
N LYS A 125 32.79 11.49 14.53
CA LYS A 125 33.49 10.23 14.81
C LYS A 125 34.17 10.24 16.19
N GLN A 126 34.61 11.41 16.66
CA GLN A 126 35.21 11.57 17.99
C GLN A 126 34.16 11.84 19.09
N ALA A 127 33.06 12.52 18.75
CA ALA A 127 32.01 12.88 19.70
C ALA A 127 30.60 12.72 19.08
N PRO A 128 30.10 11.48 18.92
CA PRO A 128 28.80 11.21 18.29
C PRO A 128 27.61 11.89 18.98
N GLN A 129 27.72 12.12 20.29
CA GLN A 129 26.71 12.81 21.09
C GLN A 129 26.44 14.26 20.65
N ARG A 130 27.33 14.85 19.85
CA ARG A 130 27.19 16.21 19.30
C ARG A 130 26.38 16.27 18.01
N PHE A 131 25.81 15.15 17.54
CA PHE A 131 25.07 15.09 16.29
C PHE A 131 23.98 16.16 16.18
N ALA A 132 23.09 16.24 17.18
CA ALA A 132 22.00 17.22 17.15
C ALA A 132 22.49 18.66 17.15
N GLU A 133 23.56 18.95 17.91
CA GLU A 133 24.19 20.27 17.97
C GLU A 133 24.78 20.66 16.60
N LEU A 134 25.56 19.76 16.00
CA LEU A 134 26.20 20.01 14.70
C LEU A 134 25.17 20.05 13.56
N ALA A 135 24.08 19.29 13.65
CA ALA A 135 22.97 19.37 12.72
C ALA A 135 22.28 20.75 12.78
N GLN A 136 22.01 21.26 13.97
CA GLN A 136 21.42 22.60 14.15
C GLN A 136 22.33 23.71 13.60
N GLN A 137 23.65 23.56 13.71
CA GLN A 137 24.62 24.57 13.30
C GLN A 137 24.91 24.56 11.80
N HIS A 138 24.91 23.37 11.16
CA HIS A 138 25.48 23.21 9.82
C HIS A 138 24.52 22.62 8.78
N SER A 139 23.39 22.03 9.18
CA SER A 139 22.49 21.39 8.22
C SER A 139 21.64 22.41 7.47
N ALA A 140 21.60 22.29 6.14
CA ALA A 140 20.73 23.06 5.25
C ALA A 140 19.29 22.51 5.19
N CYS A 141 18.99 21.39 5.86
CA CYS A 141 17.65 20.80 5.89
C CYS A 141 16.79 21.45 7.00
N PRO A 142 15.48 21.67 6.81
CA PRO A 142 14.59 22.14 7.88
C PRO A 142 14.60 21.27 9.15
N SER A 143 14.94 19.98 9.03
CA SER A 143 15.12 19.07 10.17
C SER A 143 16.24 19.51 11.12
N ALA A 144 17.12 20.44 10.71
CA ALA A 144 18.14 21.05 11.55
C ALA A 144 17.57 21.56 12.88
N ALA A 145 16.39 22.18 12.87
CA ALA A 145 15.73 22.69 14.08
C ALA A 145 15.50 21.60 15.13
N ASP A 146 15.26 20.37 14.68
CA ASP A 146 15.03 19.18 15.51
C ASP A 146 16.29 18.29 15.60
N GLY A 147 17.48 18.88 15.47
CA GLY A 147 18.74 18.16 15.57
C GLY A 147 19.01 17.19 14.42
N GLY A 148 18.43 17.46 13.24
CA GLY A 148 18.56 16.65 12.04
C GLY A 148 17.66 15.42 12.00
N SER A 149 16.72 15.26 12.94
CA SER A 149 15.84 14.10 13.04
C SER A 149 14.90 13.98 11.83
N LEU A 150 14.84 12.78 11.24
CA LEU A 150 13.89 12.42 10.18
C LEU A 150 12.72 11.56 10.69
N GLY A 151 12.74 11.21 11.97
CA GLY A 151 11.76 10.28 12.55
C GLY A 151 12.00 8.85 12.09
N THR A 152 10.92 8.09 11.90
CA THR A 152 10.98 6.70 11.42
C THR A 152 10.79 6.67 9.92
N LEU A 153 11.72 6.04 9.22
CA LEU A 153 11.72 5.84 7.78
C LEU A 153 11.51 4.37 7.45
N ARG A 154 10.70 4.10 6.43
CA ARG A 154 10.55 2.78 5.80
C ARG A 154 11.39 2.71 4.54
N ARG A 155 11.81 1.49 4.20
CA ARG A 155 12.51 1.24 2.95
C ARG A 155 11.70 1.74 1.75
N GLY A 156 12.32 2.56 0.91
CA GLY A 156 11.73 3.15 -0.30
C GLY A 156 11.02 4.49 -0.09
N GLU A 157 11.00 5.06 1.12
CA GLU A 157 10.43 6.40 1.37
C GLU A 157 11.37 7.55 1.01
N THR A 158 12.66 7.25 0.78
CA THR A 158 13.69 8.22 0.43
C THR A 158 14.34 7.92 -0.92
N VAL A 159 15.20 8.83 -1.39
CA VAL A 159 15.98 8.60 -2.62
C VAL A 159 16.84 7.32 -2.49
N PRO A 160 17.04 6.55 -3.58
CA PRO A 160 17.65 5.22 -3.53
C PRO A 160 19.03 5.18 -2.87
N GLU A 161 19.85 6.20 -3.08
CA GLU A 161 21.21 6.29 -2.55
C GLU A 161 21.21 6.45 -1.02
N PHE A 162 20.29 7.27 -0.50
CA PHE A 162 20.13 7.50 0.94
C PHE A 162 19.48 6.30 1.63
N ASP A 163 18.51 5.66 0.97
CA ASP A 163 17.87 4.43 1.45
C ASP A 163 18.92 3.31 1.60
N ALA A 164 19.71 3.07 0.55
CA ALA A 164 20.77 2.06 0.58
C ALA A 164 21.78 2.32 1.70
N ALA A 165 22.17 3.60 1.91
CA ALA A 165 23.10 3.97 2.97
C ALA A 165 22.52 3.70 4.36
N ILE A 166 21.35 4.26 4.71
CA ILE A 166 20.80 4.11 6.07
C ILE A 166 20.53 2.66 6.41
N PHE A 167 19.94 1.89 5.49
CA PHE A 167 19.61 0.50 5.75
C PHE A 167 20.82 -0.44 5.76
N SER A 168 22.02 0.05 5.43
CA SER A 168 23.28 -0.67 5.59
C SER A 168 23.96 -0.42 6.95
N LEU A 169 23.53 0.61 7.69
CA LEU A 169 24.13 1.00 8.96
C LEU A 169 23.60 0.16 10.13
N GLU A 170 24.48 -0.09 11.09
CA GLU A 170 24.08 -0.57 12.41
C GLU A 170 23.48 0.54 13.26
N ALA A 171 22.71 0.17 14.29
CA ALA A 171 22.13 1.14 15.22
C ALA A 171 23.23 1.98 15.89
N ARG A 172 23.06 3.31 15.82
CA ARG A 172 24.01 4.33 16.33
C ARG A 172 25.32 4.46 15.54
N GLN A 173 25.43 3.81 14.37
CA GLN A 173 26.53 4.05 13.45
C GLN A 173 26.31 5.37 12.69
N ILE A 174 27.41 6.08 12.39
CA ILE A 174 27.43 7.26 11.53
C ILE A 174 27.98 6.80 10.16
N ALA A 175 27.31 7.20 9.08
CA ALA A 175 27.81 6.95 7.72
C ALA A 175 29.15 7.68 7.47
N ASP A 176 30.01 7.04 6.69
CA ASP A 176 31.28 7.60 6.21
C ASP A 176 31.09 8.62 5.07
#